data_AF-A0A3B0UUY5-F1
#
_entry.id   AF-A0A3B0UUY5-F1
#
_cell.length_a   1.000
_cell.length_b   1.000
_cell.length_c   1.000
_cell.angle_alpha   90.00
_cell.angle_beta   90.00
_cell.angle_gamma   90.00
#
_symmetry.space_group_name_H-M   'P 1'
#
loop_
_entity.id
_entity.type
_entity.pdbx_description
1 polymer ?
#
loop_
_entity_poly.entity_id
_entity_poly.type
_entity_poly.pdbx_seq_one_letter_code
_entity_poly.pdbx_strand_id
1 'polypeptide(L)'
;RRGPFDVVADNGFDPHNPAAGALDTLQSPFHQEAALCGSCHDISNPLLSWDESSQSYTLNPSNQPFTDTTALFPIERTYSEWLLSDFNTPQGVVLPQFGGNKNAVSTCQDCHMQDVTGVGASFFGSVGNIPERNDLPQHDLTGANNWVPLIIPQMPAFSATFSTEPFAAERLAALYAGADRATVMLQNAAELDISLSGTQLMVTITNNSGHKLPTGYTEGRRMWLQVEAYDANNVLIYSSGAYDVATGELTEDANIQIYEAIQGLSPDLAAQVGLPAGGSFHFILNNEIVSDNRIPPRGYSFAAFNGAGAAPYSNSLPDPSRYADGQYWDTVSYTLPAEPEIVVVRLLHQVISKEYVEFLRDSSPFFGDPNSNGQILYDLWESNDRSQPTIMVEKVIGLATYLPFIQK
;
A
#
# COMPACT_ATOMS: atom_id res chain seq x y z
N ARG A 1 16.58 -9.18 -26.78
CA ARG A 1 15.75 -8.45 -25.78
C ARG A 1 14.39 -9.13 -25.68
N ARG A 2 13.62 -8.92 -24.61
CA ARG A 2 12.28 -9.50 -24.44
C ARG A 2 11.26 -8.45 -24.00
N GLY A 3 10.00 -8.60 -24.40
CA GLY A 3 8.90 -7.69 -24.02
C GLY A 3 7.52 -8.25 -24.39
N PRO A 4 6.43 -7.57 -24.02
CA PRO A 4 5.07 -8.10 -24.17
C PRO A 4 4.57 -8.14 -25.62
N PHE A 5 5.12 -7.30 -26.50
CA PHE A 5 4.70 -7.17 -27.89
C PHE A 5 5.64 -7.88 -28.87
N ASP A 6 5.07 -8.38 -29.97
CA ASP A 6 5.84 -8.86 -31.12
C ASP A 6 6.23 -7.68 -32.02
N VAL A 7 7.29 -6.99 -31.63
CA VAL A 7 7.75 -5.77 -32.33
C VAL A 7 8.18 -6.04 -33.78
N VAL A 8 8.51 -7.29 -34.13
CA VAL A 8 8.93 -7.66 -35.49
C VAL A 8 7.70 -7.82 -36.37
N ALA A 9 6.67 -8.50 -35.88
CA ALA A 9 5.37 -8.57 -36.56
C ALA A 9 4.75 -7.17 -36.70
N ASP A 10 4.84 -6.36 -35.65
CA ASP A 10 4.23 -5.03 -35.57
C ASP A 10 4.90 -4.01 -36.52
N ASN A 11 6.24 -4.00 -36.57
CA ASN A 11 6.99 -3.01 -37.35
C ASN A 11 7.44 -3.52 -38.73
N GLY A 12 7.37 -4.84 -38.97
CA GLY A 12 7.96 -5.49 -40.15
C GLY A 12 9.48 -5.62 -40.12
N PHE A 13 10.15 -5.20 -39.04
CA PHE A 13 11.59 -5.35 -38.80
C PHE A 13 11.90 -5.33 -37.29
N ASP A 14 13.08 -5.83 -36.90
CA ASP A 14 13.54 -5.75 -35.50
C ASP A 14 14.36 -4.45 -35.27
N PRO A 15 13.84 -3.47 -34.49
CA PRO A 15 14.55 -2.21 -34.25
C PRO A 15 15.84 -2.38 -33.43
N HIS A 16 16.02 -3.52 -32.77
CA HIS A 16 17.23 -3.82 -31.98
C HIS A 16 18.24 -4.68 -32.74
N ASN A 17 17.94 -5.06 -33.99
CA ASN A 17 18.85 -5.82 -34.84
C ASN A 17 19.30 -5.03 -36.10
N PRO A 18 19.99 -3.89 -35.95
CA PRO A 18 20.40 -3.08 -37.10
C PRO A 18 21.63 -3.62 -37.87
N ALA A 19 22.35 -4.64 -37.34
CA ALA A 19 23.56 -5.18 -37.96
C ALA A 19 23.91 -6.60 -37.46
N ALA A 20 24.78 -7.30 -38.19
CA ALA A 20 25.25 -8.64 -37.87
C ALA A 20 25.87 -8.71 -36.46
N GLY A 21 25.27 -9.53 -35.57
CA GLY A 21 25.69 -9.73 -34.18
C GLY A 21 24.81 -9.05 -33.13
N ALA A 22 23.75 -8.34 -33.53
CA ALA A 22 22.79 -7.78 -32.59
C ALA A 22 21.83 -8.85 -32.03
N LEU A 23 21.29 -8.59 -30.83
CA LEU A 23 20.42 -9.51 -30.11
C LEU A 23 18.98 -9.41 -30.61
N ASP A 24 18.39 -10.53 -31.03
CA ASP A 24 16.98 -10.61 -31.43
C ASP A 24 16.04 -10.09 -30.35
N THR A 25 14.99 -9.38 -30.74
CA THR A 25 13.85 -9.06 -29.89
C THR A 25 12.82 -10.19 -29.95
N LEU A 26 12.50 -10.77 -28.80
CA LEU A 26 11.55 -11.87 -28.68
C LEU A 26 10.35 -11.46 -27.83
N GLN A 27 9.14 -11.82 -28.25
CA GLN A 27 7.97 -11.68 -27.39
C GLN A 27 8.12 -12.55 -26.12
N SER A 28 7.61 -12.06 -25.00
CA SER A 28 7.63 -12.73 -23.70
C SER A 28 6.30 -12.52 -22.98
N PRO A 29 5.44 -13.57 -22.94
CA PRO A 29 4.17 -13.55 -22.22
C PRO A 29 4.31 -13.20 -20.74
N PHE A 30 5.43 -13.60 -20.12
CA PHE A 30 5.74 -13.29 -18.72
C PHE A 30 5.64 -11.80 -18.36
N HIS A 31 5.86 -10.87 -19.32
CA HIS A 31 5.70 -9.43 -19.05
C HIS A 31 4.24 -9.01 -18.81
N GLN A 32 3.29 -9.84 -19.22
CA GLN A 32 1.85 -9.65 -19.03
C GLN A 32 1.30 -10.49 -17.86
N GLU A 33 2.16 -11.26 -17.17
CA GLU A 33 1.76 -12.11 -16.05
C GLU A 33 2.03 -11.40 -14.72
N ALA A 34 1.11 -11.46 -13.78
CA ALA A 34 1.31 -10.93 -12.43
C ALA A 34 2.52 -11.55 -11.70
N ALA A 35 2.93 -12.77 -12.10
CA ALA A 35 4.12 -13.44 -11.59
C ALA A 35 5.42 -12.63 -11.80
N LEU A 36 5.46 -11.71 -12.77
CA LEU A 36 6.55 -10.75 -12.89
C LEU A 36 6.65 -9.87 -11.64
N CYS A 37 5.52 -9.31 -11.18
CA CYS A 37 5.45 -8.50 -9.98
C CYS A 37 5.73 -9.33 -8.72
N GLY A 38 5.27 -10.59 -8.70
CA GLY A 38 5.49 -11.54 -7.60
C GLY A 38 6.96 -11.82 -7.28
N SER A 39 7.88 -11.60 -8.23
CA SER A 39 9.32 -11.74 -7.98
C SER A 39 9.88 -10.77 -6.92
N CYS A 40 9.20 -9.64 -6.70
CA CYS A 40 9.58 -8.62 -5.72
C CYS A 40 8.48 -8.33 -4.70
N HIS A 41 7.21 -8.66 -4.99
CA HIS A 41 6.05 -8.37 -4.15
C HIS A 41 5.51 -9.60 -3.39
N ASP A 42 6.34 -10.62 -3.18
CA ASP A 42 6.09 -11.76 -2.28
C ASP A 42 7.37 -12.03 -1.49
N ILE A 43 7.51 -11.38 -0.34
CA ILE A 43 8.81 -11.23 0.35
C ILE A 43 8.86 -12.12 1.57
N SER A 44 9.81 -13.05 1.59
CA SER A 44 10.12 -13.88 2.74
C SER A 44 11.48 -13.55 3.32
N ASN A 45 11.63 -13.68 4.65
CA ASN A 45 12.91 -13.46 5.31
C ASN A 45 13.80 -14.72 5.19
N PRO A 46 14.92 -14.68 4.45
CA PRO A 46 15.81 -15.84 4.35
C PRO A 46 16.58 -16.13 5.65
N LEU A 47 16.57 -15.22 6.62
CA LEU A 47 17.23 -15.42 7.92
C LEU A 47 16.40 -16.25 8.88
N LEU A 48 15.13 -16.50 8.59
CA LEU A 48 14.20 -17.14 9.51
C LEU A 48 13.45 -18.28 8.84
N SER A 49 13.39 -19.44 9.48
CA SER A 49 12.54 -20.56 9.05
C SER A 49 11.65 -21.03 10.19
N TRP A 50 10.46 -21.51 9.84
CA TRP A 50 9.55 -22.18 10.74
C TRP A 50 10.21 -23.43 11.33
N ASP A 51 10.24 -23.51 12.65
CA ASP A 51 10.68 -24.68 13.39
C ASP A 51 9.47 -25.36 14.05
N GLU A 52 9.15 -26.56 13.57
CA GLU A 52 8.03 -27.36 14.10
C GLU A 52 8.19 -27.71 15.59
N SER A 53 9.42 -27.79 16.10
CA SER A 53 9.64 -28.18 17.49
C SER A 53 9.26 -27.08 18.48
N SER A 54 9.61 -25.84 18.14
CA SER A 54 9.28 -24.64 18.92
C SER A 54 7.97 -23.98 18.50
N GLN A 55 7.38 -24.39 17.37
CA GLN A 55 6.20 -23.75 16.76
C GLN A 55 6.43 -22.24 16.57
N SER A 56 7.63 -21.88 16.09
CA SER A 56 8.04 -20.49 15.90
C SER A 56 9.02 -20.34 14.75
N TYR A 57 9.15 -19.12 14.20
CA TYR A 57 10.22 -18.82 13.26
C TYR A 57 11.52 -18.55 14.02
N THR A 58 12.59 -19.26 13.65
CA THR A 58 13.89 -19.20 14.32
C THR A 58 15.00 -18.83 13.35
N LEU A 59 16.12 -18.31 13.88
CA LEU A 59 17.27 -17.92 13.07
C LEU A 59 17.89 -19.12 12.35
N ASN A 60 18.01 -18.98 11.03
CA ASN A 60 18.78 -19.88 10.21
C ASN A 60 20.29 -19.75 10.51
N PRO A 61 21.08 -20.82 10.32
CA PRO A 61 22.54 -20.74 10.44
C PRO A 61 23.13 -19.66 9.55
N SER A 62 23.98 -18.80 10.11
CA SER A 62 24.65 -17.73 9.36
C SER A 62 25.53 -18.30 8.25
N ASN A 63 25.58 -17.60 7.11
CA ASN A 63 26.38 -17.96 5.94
C ASN A 63 26.09 -19.36 5.37
N GLN A 64 24.86 -19.85 5.53
CA GLN A 64 24.37 -21.08 4.89
C GLN A 64 23.16 -20.75 4.01
N PRO A 65 23.02 -21.40 2.84
CA PRO A 65 21.80 -21.26 2.06
C PRO A 65 20.62 -21.91 2.80
N PHE A 66 19.46 -21.28 2.75
CA PHE A 66 18.20 -21.94 3.12
C PHE A 66 17.84 -22.95 2.03
N THR A 67 17.27 -24.08 2.44
CA THR A 67 16.93 -25.18 1.53
C THR A 67 15.45 -25.29 1.22
N ASP A 68 14.60 -24.85 2.15
CA ASP A 68 13.16 -24.86 2.01
C ASP A 68 12.64 -23.42 1.97
N THR A 69 12.21 -22.99 0.79
CA THR A 69 11.70 -21.63 0.59
C THR A 69 10.28 -21.46 1.13
N THR A 70 9.58 -22.56 1.42
CA THR A 70 8.19 -22.56 1.89
C THR A 70 8.08 -22.37 3.41
N ALA A 71 9.16 -22.63 4.14
CA ALA A 71 9.24 -22.47 5.58
C ALA A 71 9.70 -21.07 6.02
N LEU A 72 10.02 -20.16 5.10
CA LEU A 72 10.57 -18.85 5.44
C LEU A 72 9.53 -17.89 6.03
N PHE A 73 9.96 -17.01 6.94
CA PHE A 73 9.06 -16.05 7.59
C PHE A 73 8.39 -15.11 6.57
N PRO A 74 7.04 -15.01 6.56
CA PRO A 74 6.30 -14.16 5.64
C PRO A 74 6.34 -12.69 6.05
N ILE A 75 7.25 -11.91 5.44
CA ILE A 75 7.31 -10.47 5.72
C ILE A 75 6.23 -9.72 4.92
N GLU A 76 6.14 -9.96 3.62
CA GLU A 76 5.11 -9.38 2.75
C GLU A 76 4.49 -10.47 1.87
N ARG A 77 3.18 -10.40 1.64
CA ARG A 77 2.43 -11.40 0.87
C ARG A 77 1.52 -10.80 -0.20
N THR A 78 1.83 -9.60 -0.70
CA THR A 78 0.98 -8.89 -1.67
C THR A 78 0.62 -9.74 -2.89
N TYR A 79 1.61 -10.42 -3.48
CA TYR A 79 1.36 -11.31 -4.61
C TYR A 79 0.54 -12.53 -4.20
N SER A 80 0.87 -13.19 -3.09
CA SER A 80 0.09 -14.32 -2.58
C SER A 80 -1.37 -13.95 -2.25
N GLU A 81 -1.60 -12.78 -1.65
CA GLU A 81 -2.93 -12.23 -1.39
C GLU A 81 -3.73 -12.05 -2.70
N TRP A 82 -3.09 -11.53 -3.75
CA TRP A 82 -3.69 -11.42 -5.09
C TRP A 82 -3.91 -12.75 -5.79
N LEU A 83 -2.93 -13.65 -5.71
CA LEU A 83 -2.97 -14.96 -6.35
C LEU A 83 -4.14 -15.80 -5.86
N LEU A 84 -4.51 -15.62 -4.58
CA LEU A 84 -5.59 -16.31 -3.89
C LEU A 84 -6.92 -15.53 -3.89
N SER A 85 -7.02 -14.47 -4.68
CA SER A 85 -8.23 -13.65 -4.82
C SER A 85 -9.00 -13.95 -6.12
N ASP A 86 -10.22 -13.43 -6.22
CA ASP A 86 -11.03 -13.49 -7.45
C ASP A 86 -10.41 -12.73 -8.64
N PHE A 87 -9.41 -11.87 -8.39
CA PHE A 87 -8.69 -11.14 -9.44
C PHE A 87 -7.82 -12.08 -10.27
N ASN A 88 -7.27 -13.14 -9.69
CA ASN A 88 -6.48 -14.14 -10.41
C ASN A 88 -7.38 -15.19 -11.11
N THR A 89 -8.32 -14.70 -11.92
CA THR A 89 -9.19 -15.52 -12.77
C THR A 89 -9.17 -14.98 -14.20
N PRO A 90 -9.45 -15.82 -15.23
CA PRO A 90 -9.52 -15.32 -16.61
C PRO A 90 -10.58 -14.22 -16.82
N GLN A 91 -11.60 -14.16 -15.96
CA GLN A 91 -12.64 -13.13 -15.99
C GLN A 91 -12.20 -11.83 -15.31
N GLY A 92 -11.33 -11.92 -14.31
CA GLY A 92 -10.95 -10.80 -13.46
C GLY A 92 -12.16 -10.21 -12.71
N VAL A 93 -11.98 -8.97 -12.26
CA VAL A 93 -13.00 -8.22 -11.54
C VAL A 93 -13.33 -6.93 -12.31
N VAL A 94 -14.61 -6.64 -12.49
CA VAL A 94 -15.06 -5.43 -13.21
C VAL A 94 -14.85 -4.19 -12.33
N LEU A 95 -13.75 -3.47 -12.60
CA LEU A 95 -13.37 -2.23 -11.93
C LEU A 95 -12.75 -1.27 -12.97
N PRO A 96 -13.58 -0.67 -13.85
CA PRO A 96 -13.10 0.14 -14.97
C PRO A 96 -12.31 1.38 -14.53
N GLN A 97 -12.45 1.81 -13.28
CA GLN A 97 -11.68 2.92 -12.72
C GLN A 97 -10.17 2.64 -12.60
N PHE A 98 -9.74 1.38 -12.71
CA PHE A 98 -8.31 0.99 -12.68
C PHE A 98 -7.76 0.54 -14.04
N GLY A 99 -8.60 -0.06 -14.90
CA GLY A 99 -8.15 -0.81 -16.07
C GLY A 99 -7.72 0.03 -17.28
N GLY A 100 -7.86 1.36 -17.22
CA GLY A 100 -7.67 2.22 -18.39
C GLY A 100 -8.64 1.85 -19.51
N ASN A 101 -8.13 1.30 -20.61
CA ASN A 101 -8.91 0.78 -21.73
C ASN A 101 -9.58 -0.59 -21.45
N LYS A 102 -9.35 -1.20 -20.28
CA LYS A 102 -9.99 -2.45 -19.84
C LYS A 102 -11.16 -2.20 -18.89
N ASN A 103 -12.24 -2.96 -19.06
CA ASN A 103 -13.38 -2.94 -18.13
C ASN A 103 -13.16 -3.81 -16.88
N ALA A 104 -12.37 -4.88 -17.01
CA ALA A 104 -12.06 -5.81 -15.93
C ALA A 104 -10.55 -5.91 -15.75
N VAL A 105 -10.12 -6.09 -14.52
CA VAL A 105 -8.72 -6.20 -14.12
C VAL A 105 -8.48 -7.60 -13.56
N SER A 106 -7.42 -8.26 -14.04
CA SER A 106 -7.09 -9.64 -13.69
C SER A 106 -5.61 -9.86 -13.43
N THR A 107 -4.77 -8.83 -13.50
CA THR A 107 -3.34 -8.88 -13.20
C THR A 107 -2.92 -7.63 -12.43
N CYS A 108 -1.73 -7.66 -11.81
CA CYS A 108 -1.16 -6.47 -11.19
C CYS A 108 -1.02 -5.31 -12.20
N GLN A 109 -0.64 -5.65 -13.43
CA GLN A 109 -0.43 -4.71 -14.53
C GLN A 109 -1.73 -4.02 -14.95
N ASP A 110 -2.89 -4.68 -14.88
CA ASP A 110 -4.13 -4.03 -15.32
C ASP A 110 -4.48 -2.79 -14.49
N CYS A 111 -4.14 -2.79 -13.19
CA CYS A 111 -4.36 -1.62 -12.32
C CYS A 111 -3.14 -0.69 -12.25
N HIS A 112 -1.93 -1.24 -12.14
CA HIS A 112 -0.71 -0.45 -11.89
C HIS A 112 0.04 -0.06 -13.17
N MET A 113 -0.30 -0.68 -14.29
CA MET A 113 0.23 -0.40 -15.61
C MET A 113 -0.89 -0.30 -16.65
N GLN A 114 -1.96 0.42 -16.30
CA GLN A 114 -3.22 0.45 -17.04
C GLN A 114 -3.03 0.60 -18.56
N ASP A 115 -3.89 -0.08 -19.31
CA ASP A 115 -3.88 -0.02 -20.77
C ASP A 115 -4.28 1.39 -21.24
N VAL A 116 -3.40 2.04 -22.00
CA VAL A 116 -3.69 3.33 -22.63
C VAL A 116 -3.57 3.24 -24.14
N THR A 117 -4.23 4.16 -24.84
CA THR A 117 -4.07 4.30 -26.29
C THR A 117 -2.82 5.10 -26.61
N GLY A 118 -1.90 4.54 -27.40
CA GLY A 118 -0.71 5.26 -27.81
C GLY A 118 0.25 4.48 -28.69
N VAL A 119 1.39 5.13 -28.97
CA VAL A 119 2.50 4.57 -29.76
C VAL A 119 3.67 4.25 -28.84
N GLY A 120 4.11 2.99 -28.82
CA GLY A 120 5.10 2.52 -27.84
C GLY A 120 6.53 3.03 -28.06
N ALA A 121 6.96 3.26 -29.30
CA ALA A 121 8.27 3.80 -29.62
C ALA A 121 8.31 4.39 -31.04
N SER A 122 9.17 5.39 -31.27
CA SER A 122 9.49 5.87 -32.62
C SER A 122 10.92 5.52 -33.01
N PHE A 123 11.14 5.16 -34.28
CA PHE A 123 12.46 4.82 -34.81
C PHE A 123 13.04 6.01 -35.57
N PHE A 124 14.14 6.60 -35.07
CA PHE A 124 14.93 7.65 -35.74
C PHE A 124 14.10 8.75 -36.45
N GLY A 125 13.04 9.26 -35.81
CA GLY A 125 12.18 10.31 -36.39
C GLY A 125 11.29 9.86 -37.57
N SER A 126 11.32 8.58 -37.95
CA SER A 126 10.39 7.99 -38.90
C SER A 126 9.11 7.58 -38.18
N VAL A 127 8.06 8.39 -38.37
CA VAL A 127 6.70 8.17 -37.85
C VAL A 127 5.83 7.31 -38.77
N GLY A 128 6.33 6.97 -39.97
CA GLY A 128 5.59 6.18 -40.94
C GLY A 128 5.60 4.70 -40.56
N ASN A 129 4.49 4.20 -39.99
CA ASN A 129 4.17 2.80 -39.67
C ASN A 129 4.47 2.32 -38.24
N ILE A 130 4.36 3.18 -37.23
CA ILE A 130 4.30 2.71 -35.83
C ILE A 130 2.85 2.36 -35.50
N PRO A 131 2.52 1.12 -35.11
CA PRO A 131 1.16 0.78 -34.75
C PRO A 131 0.75 1.49 -33.46
N GLU A 132 -0.38 2.20 -33.55
CA GLU A 132 -1.12 2.63 -32.38
C GLU A 132 -1.75 1.40 -31.72
N ARG A 133 -1.62 1.34 -30.40
CA ARG A 133 -2.10 0.25 -29.55
C ARG A 133 -3.10 0.81 -28.57
N ASN A 134 -4.13 0.02 -28.25
CA ASN A 134 -5.07 0.33 -27.16
C ASN A 134 -4.69 -0.38 -25.85
N ASP A 135 -3.67 -1.22 -25.88
CA ASP A 135 -3.18 -2.04 -24.78
C ASP A 135 -1.76 -1.65 -24.38
N LEU A 136 -1.36 -0.38 -24.59
CA LEU A 136 -0.03 0.07 -24.22
C LEU A 136 0.05 0.23 -22.69
N PRO A 137 0.96 -0.46 -21.98
CA PRO A 137 1.01 -0.36 -20.53
C PRO A 137 1.64 0.97 -20.11
N GLN A 138 0.85 1.83 -19.46
CA GLN A 138 1.35 3.05 -18.87
C GLN A 138 2.21 2.71 -17.65
N HIS A 139 3.53 2.97 -17.70
CA HIS A 139 4.45 2.65 -16.60
C HIS A 139 4.32 3.63 -15.43
N ASP A 140 3.12 3.71 -14.84
CA ASP A 140 2.83 4.58 -13.71
C ASP A 140 3.24 3.94 -12.39
N LEU A 141 2.84 2.67 -12.18
CA LEU A 141 3.23 1.84 -11.03
C LEU A 141 2.93 2.49 -9.66
N THR A 142 1.94 3.39 -9.62
CA THR A 142 1.57 4.10 -8.40
C THR A 142 0.88 3.17 -7.43
N GLY A 143 1.37 3.17 -6.19
CA GLY A 143 0.69 2.62 -5.01
C GLY A 143 0.21 3.75 -4.10
N ALA A 144 0.33 3.54 -2.79
CA ALA A 144 -0.18 4.47 -1.79
C ALA A 144 0.76 5.65 -1.43
N ASN A 145 1.91 5.78 -2.09
CA ASN A 145 2.94 6.75 -1.68
C ASN A 145 2.79 8.10 -2.39
N ASN A 146 1.99 8.98 -1.79
CA ASN A 146 1.80 10.36 -2.25
C ASN A 146 2.59 11.39 -1.43
N TRP A 147 3.41 10.96 -0.46
CA TRP A 147 4.17 11.86 0.40
C TRP A 147 5.66 11.88 0.07
N VAL A 148 6.31 10.73 -0.13
CA VAL A 148 7.74 10.66 -0.45
C VAL A 148 8.13 11.45 -1.71
N PRO A 149 7.32 11.48 -2.79
CA PRO A 149 7.60 12.33 -3.94
C PRO A 149 7.75 13.83 -3.59
N LEU A 150 7.13 14.29 -2.51
CA LEU A 150 7.19 15.69 -2.07
C LEU A 150 8.50 16.02 -1.35
N ILE A 151 9.11 15.04 -0.66
CA ILE A 151 10.32 15.25 0.14
C ILE A 151 11.62 14.87 -0.58
N ILE A 152 11.58 13.98 -1.58
CA ILE A 152 12.77 13.58 -2.36
C ILE A 152 13.53 14.78 -2.96
N PRO A 153 12.86 15.80 -3.54
CA PRO A 153 13.55 17.00 -4.05
C PRO A 153 14.27 17.81 -2.99
N GLN A 154 13.87 17.67 -1.74
CA GLN A 154 14.42 18.41 -0.59
C GLN A 154 15.55 17.63 0.09
N MET A 155 15.62 16.30 -0.14
CA MET A 155 16.68 15.47 0.42
C MET A 155 18.05 15.86 -0.16
N PRO A 156 19.08 16.14 0.67
CA PRO A 156 20.38 16.61 0.19
C PRO A 156 21.01 15.72 -0.87
N ALA A 157 20.88 14.39 -0.72
CA ALA A 157 21.42 13.40 -1.64
C ALA A 157 20.80 13.45 -3.05
N PHE A 158 19.57 13.96 -3.19
CA PHE A 158 18.82 13.93 -4.45
C PHE A 158 18.44 15.32 -4.98
N SER A 159 18.51 16.35 -4.14
CA SER A 159 18.07 17.72 -4.46
C SER A 159 18.67 18.30 -5.74
N ALA A 160 19.95 18.01 -6.03
CA ALA A 160 20.62 18.46 -7.25
C ALA A 160 19.96 17.86 -8.51
N THR A 161 19.51 16.59 -8.45
CA THR A 161 18.78 15.93 -9.53
C THR A 161 17.52 16.68 -9.87
N PHE A 162 16.84 17.30 -8.91
CA PHE A 162 15.56 17.98 -9.12
C PHE A 162 15.71 19.48 -9.41
N SER A 163 16.75 20.14 -8.91
CA SER A 163 16.99 21.58 -9.09
C SER A 163 17.84 21.98 -10.30
N THR A 164 18.48 21.04 -11.00
CA THR A 164 19.41 21.36 -12.11
C THR A 164 18.70 21.67 -13.43
N GLU A 165 18.88 22.88 -13.96
CA GLU A 165 18.35 23.30 -15.27
C GLU A 165 18.92 22.50 -16.46
N PRO A 166 18.20 22.38 -17.59
CA PRO A 166 16.97 23.09 -17.95
C PRO A 166 15.66 22.37 -17.58
N PHE A 167 15.74 21.20 -16.93
CA PHE A 167 14.56 20.34 -16.70
C PHE A 167 14.06 20.35 -15.24
N ALA A 168 14.40 21.38 -14.47
CA ALA A 168 14.08 21.42 -13.04
C ALA A 168 12.57 21.45 -12.80
N ALA A 169 11.87 22.34 -13.50
CA ALA A 169 10.42 22.49 -13.39
C ALA A 169 9.68 21.21 -13.81
N GLU A 170 10.11 20.57 -14.90
CA GLU A 170 9.49 19.37 -15.44
C GLU A 170 9.62 18.17 -14.51
N ARG A 171 10.78 18.00 -13.86
CA ARG A 171 10.97 16.90 -12.90
C ARG A 171 10.15 17.10 -11.63
N LEU A 172 10.02 18.33 -11.14
CA LEU A 172 9.14 18.64 -10.00
C LEU A 172 7.67 18.38 -10.37
N ALA A 173 7.23 18.86 -11.54
CA ALA A 173 5.89 18.61 -12.04
C ALA A 173 5.59 17.11 -12.19
N ALA A 174 6.57 16.31 -12.63
CA ALA A 174 6.43 14.86 -12.75
C ALA A 174 6.25 14.17 -11.37
N LEU A 175 6.95 14.62 -10.33
CA LEU A 175 6.79 14.11 -8.97
C LEU A 175 5.42 14.45 -8.38
N TYR A 176 4.97 15.70 -8.52
CA TYR A 176 3.64 16.11 -8.06
C TYR A 176 2.53 15.35 -8.79
N ALA A 177 2.65 15.19 -10.11
CA ALA A 177 1.70 14.38 -10.87
C ALA A 177 1.69 12.92 -10.40
N GLY A 178 2.83 12.36 -9.98
CA GLY A 178 2.90 11.03 -9.38
C GLY A 178 2.19 10.94 -8.02
N ALA A 179 2.36 11.95 -7.17
CA ALA A 179 1.68 12.05 -5.88
C ALA A 179 0.15 12.18 -6.05
N ASP A 180 -0.30 12.95 -7.04
CA ASP A 180 -1.73 13.07 -7.37
C ASP A 180 -2.31 11.73 -7.81
N ARG A 181 -1.62 10.99 -8.67
CA ARG A 181 -2.06 9.65 -9.12
C ARG A 181 -2.07 8.62 -7.98
N ALA A 182 -1.09 8.67 -7.08
CA ALA A 182 -1.10 7.84 -5.86
C ALA A 182 -2.29 8.18 -4.94
N THR A 183 -2.68 9.45 -4.85
CA THR A 183 -3.90 9.87 -4.13
C THR A 183 -5.17 9.31 -4.78
N VAL A 184 -5.30 9.40 -6.10
CA VAL A 184 -6.43 8.82 -6.84
C VAL A 184 -6.49 7.30 -6.66
N MET A 185 -5.33 6.62 -6.68
CA MET A 185 -5.25 5.18 -6.43
C MET A 185 -5.80 4.81 -5.04
N LEU A 186 -5.42 5.56 -4.01
CA LEU A 186 -5.94 5.40 -2.65
C LEU A 186 -7.45 5.63 -2.57
N GLN A 187 -7.97 6.66 -3.26
CA GLN A 187 -9.40 6.99 -3.28
C GLN A 187 -10.24 5.92 -3.98
N ASN A 188 -9.69 5.25 -4.99
CA ASN A 188 -10.37 4.15 -5.68
C ASN A 188 -10.25 2.81 -4.94
N ALA A 189 -9.26 2.64 -4.06
CA ALA A 189 -8.94 1.37 -3.40
C ALA A 189 -9.99 0.91 -2.38
N ALA A 190 -10.86 1.80 -1.91
CA ALA A 190 -11.90 1.47 -0.95
C ALA A 190 -13.23 2.16 -1.28
N GLU A 191 -14.33 1.55 -0.83
CA GLU A 191 -15.63 2.22 -0.70
C GLU A 191 -15.99 2.33 0.78
N LEU A 192 -16.79 3.35 1.11
CA LEU A 192 -17.24 3.62 2.46
C LEU A 192 -18.75 3.83 2.44
N ASP A 193 -19.48 3.05 3.24
CA ASP A 193 -20.93 3.20 3.46
C ASP A 193 -21.20 3.47 4.93
N ILE A 194 -22.15 4.38 5.22
CA ILE A 194 -22.54 4.72 6.58
C ILE A 194 -24.07 4.69 6.74
N SER A 195 -24.53 4.24 7.90
CA SER A 195 -25.95 4.32 8.29
C SER A 195 -26.08 4.66 9.76
N LEU A 196 -27.08 5.47 10.10
CA LEU A 196 -27.33 5.95 11.46
C LEU A 196 -28.78 5.59 11.86
N SER A 197 -28.95 5.02 13.05
CA SER A 197 -30.24 4.74 13.66
C SER A 197 -30.22 5.17 15.13
N GLY A 198 -30.89 6.27 15.44
CA GLY A 198 -30.78 6.93 16.75
C GLY A 198 -29.32 7.32 17.00
N THR A 199 -28.71 6.71 18.02
CA THR A 199 -27.29 6.91 18.37
C THR A 199 -26.35 5.84 17.81
N GLN A 200 -26.87 4.84 17.08
CA GLN A 200 -26.05 3.77 16.53
C GLN A 200 -25.60 4.11 15.11
N LEU A 201 -24.31 4.35 14.94
CA LEU A 201 -23.67 4.54 13.63
C LEU A 201 -23.01 3.22 13.21
N MET A 202 -23.34 2.76 12.01
CA MET A 202 -22.68 1.62 11.34
C MET A 202 -21.85 2.15 10.19
N VAL A 203 -20.60 1.72 10.10
CA VAL A 203 -19.64 2.10 9.06
C VAL A 203 -19.14 0.83 8.39
N THR A 204 -19.27 0.72 7.07
CA THR A 204 -18.76 -0.41 6.29
C THR A 204 -17.69 0.09 5.33
N ILE A 205 -16.52 -0.55 5.34
CA ILE A 205 -15.44 -0.31 4.39
C ILE A 205 -15.34 -1.52 3.47
N THR A 206 -15.41 -1.31 2.16
CA THR A 206 -15.25 -2.37 1.16
C THR A 206 -13.90 -2.25 0.47
N ASN A 207 -13.15 -3.34 0.38
CA ASN A 207 -11.88 -3.41 -0.32
C ASN A 207 -12.09 -3.63 -1.84
N ASN A 208 -11.59 -2.70 -2.64
CA ASN A 208 -11.60 -2.78 -4.11
C ASN A 208 -10.26 -3.21 -4.70
N SER A 209 -9.25 -3.45 -3.86
CA SER A 209 -7.95 -3.96 -4.30
C SER A 209 -7.94 -5.48 -4.43
N GLY A 210 -6.99 -5.98 -5.23
CA GLY A 210 -6.78 -7.42 -5.43
C GLY A 210 -6.05 -8.10 -4.28
N HIS A 211 -5.63 -7.39 -3.25
CA HIS A 211 -4.84 -7.88 -2.12
C HIS A 211 -5.43 -7.32 -0.82
N LYS A 212 -4.76 -7.48 0.33
CA LYS A 212 -5.23 -6.82 1.56
C LYS A 212 -5.22 -5.30 1.42
N LEU A 213 -6.09 -4.63 2.17
CA LEU A 213 -6.18 -3.17 2.22
C LEU A 213 -5.78 -2.65 3.62
N PRO A 214 -4.64 -1.95 3.75
CA PRO A 214 -3.53 -1.85 2.77
C PRO A 214 -2.66 -3.14 2.71
N THR A 215 -1.91 -3.36 1.62
CA THR A 215 -0.93 -4.48 1.49
C THR A 215 0.51 -3.97 1.54
N GLY A 216 1.48 -4.89 1.47
CA GLY A 216 2.91 -4.60 1.31
C GLY A 216 3.60 -4.27 2.64
N TYR A 217 4.61 -3.39 2.56
CA TYR A 217 5.43 -2.97 3.71
C TYR A 217 4.58 -2.55 4.92
N THR A 218 4.78 -3.21 6.05
CA THR A 218 3.88 -3.13 7.20
C THR A 218 4.26 -2.03 8.19
N GLU A 219 5.54 -1.69 8.32
CA GLU A 219 5.99 -0.77 9.36
C GLU A 219 5.59 0.68 9.07
N GLY A 220 4.92 1.30 10.04
CA GLY A 220 4.51 2.70 9.98
C GLY A 220 3.38 3.00 8.98
N ARG A 221 2.83 1.99 8.29
CA ARG A 221 1.69 2.14 7.38
C ARG A 221 0.40 1.74 8.06
N ARG A 222 -0.55 2.66 8.11
CA ARG A 222 -1.86 2.42 8.73
C ARG A 222 -2.98 3.09 7.97
N MET A 223 -4.15 2.46 8.03
CA MET A 223 -5.42 3.03 7.60
C MET A 223 -6.37 3.05 8.79
N TRP A 224 -7.24 4.04 8.95
CA TRP A 224 -8.19 4.08 10.07
C TRP A 224 -9.44 4.89 9.75
N LEU A 225 -10.45 4.71 10.60
CA LEU A 225 -11.66 5.52 10.60
C LEU A 225 -11.51 6.73 11.53
N GLN A 226 -11.73 7.92 10.99
CA GLN A 226 -12.02 9.12 11.77
C GLN A 226 -13.53 9.37 11.76
N VAL A 227 -14.13 9.56 12.93
CA VAL A 227 -15.57 9.77 13.11
C VAL A 227 -15.80 11.03 13.92
N GLU A 228 -16.58 11.95 13.40
CA GLU A 228 -17.03 13.17 14.07
C GLU A 228 -18.55 13.25 14.03
N ALA A 229 -19.18 13.64 15.15
CA ALA A 229 -20.63 13.88 15.19
C ALA A 229 -20.95 15.19 15.91
N TYR A 230 -21.94 15.91 15.40
CA TYR A 230 -22.33 17.24 15.87
C TYR A 230 -23.83 17.32 16.18
N ASP A 231 -24.20 18.14 17.16
CA ASP A 231 -25.61 18.45 17.47
C ASP A 231 -26.20 19.51 16.50
N ALA A 232 -27.47 19.84 16.68
CA ALA A 232 -28.18 20.85 15.88
C ALA A 232 -27.62 22.30 16.02
N ASN A 233 -26.79 22.55 17.04
CA ASN A 233 -26.10 23.83 17.23
C ASN A 233 -24.67 23.81 16.66
N ASN A 234 -24.26 22.72 15.99
CA ASN A 234 -22.92 22.46 15.47
C ASN A 234 -21.86 22.32 16.57
N VAL A 235 -22.26 21.86 17.75
CA VAL A 235 -21.31 21.49 18.81
C VAL A 235 -20.87 20.05 18.59
N LEU A 236 -19.55 19.82 18.57
CA LEU A 236 -18.98 18.47 18.51
C LEU A 236 -19.41 17.67 19.75
N ILE A 237 -20.14 16.58 19.54
CA ILE A 237 -20.62 15.69 20.61
C ILE A 237 -19.88 14.35 20.64
N TYR A 238 -19.19 13.97 19.55
CA TYR A 238 -18.41 12.75 19.47
C TYR A 238 -17.22 12.93 18.53
N SER A 239 -16.07 12.37 18.89
CA SER A 239 -14.87 12.31 18.06
C SER A 239 -14.12 11.01 18.33
N SER A 240 -13.68 10.32 17.29
CA SER A 240 -12.77 9.18 17.36
C SER A 240 -11.77 9.21 16.20
N GLY A 241 -10.53 8.78 16.46
CA GLY A 241 -9.48 8.68 15.43
C GLY A 241 -9.02 10.03 14.86
N ALA A 242 -9.03 11.09 15.68
CA ALA A 242 -8.55 12.41 15.28
C ALA A 242 -7.05 12.40 14.97
N TYR A 243 -6.62 13.16 13.96
CA TYR A 243 -5.20 13.33 13.64
C TYR A 243 -4.78 14.78 13.83
N ASP A 244 -3.73 15.00 14.63
CA ASP A 244 -3.15 16.32 14.84
C ASP A 244 -2.00 16.54 13.83
N VAL A 245 -2.25 17.39 12.84
CA VAL A 245 -1.25 17.74 11.80
C VAL A 245 -0.06 18.50 12.38
N ALA A 246 -0.24 19.24 13.47
CA ALA A 246 0.82 20.01 14.10
C ALA A 246 1.80 19.14 14.87
N THR A 247 1.35 18.03 15.46
CA THR A 247 2.22 17.11 16.23
C THR A 247 2.52 15.80 15.50
N GLY A 248 1.74 15.47 14.47
CA GLY A 248 1.78 14.21 13.74
C GLY A 248 1.14 13.04 14.49
N GLU A 249 0.35 13.32 15.53
CA GLU A 249 -0.21 12.31 16.43
C GLU A 249 -1.59 11.85 16.00
N LEU A 250 -1.82 10.54 16.04
CA LEU A 250 -3.14 9.92 15.92
C LEU A 250 -3.69 9.69 17.32
N THR A 251 -4.88 10.21 17.60
CA THR A 251 -5.58 9.97 18.87
C THR A 251 -6.12 8.55 18.92
N GLU A 252 -5.48 7.69 19.72
CA GLU A 252 -5.93 6.31 19.98
C GLU A 252 -6.92 6.25 21.15
N ASP A 253 -8.18 6.58 20.88
CA ASP A 253 -9.27 6.42 21.84
C ASP A 253 -9.81 4.98 21.87
N ALA A 254 -10.67 4.66 22.85
CA ALA A 254 -11.19 3.30 23.04
C ALA A 254 -12.06 2.77 21.87
N ASN A 255 -12.54 3.64 20.97
CA ASN A 255 -13.35 3.25 19.81
C ASN A 255 -12.59 3.34 18.48
N ILE A 256 -11.30 3.70 18.50
CA ILE A 256 -10.53 3.82 17.26
C ILE A 256 -10.52 2.49 16.52
N GLN A 257 -10.71 2.56 15.20
CA GLN A 257 -10.54 1.41 14.32
C GLN A 257 -9.36 1.67 13.38
N ILE A 258 -8.22 1.04 13.70
CA ILE A 258 -7.02 1.03 12.86
C ILE A 258 -6.96 -0.31 12.09
N TYR A 259 -6.51 -0.26 10.85
CA TYR A 259 -6.21 -1.39 9.97
C TYR A 259 -4.72 -1.39 9.66
N GLU A 260 -4.01 -2.37 10.21
CA GLU A 260 -2.56 -2.50 10.08
C GLU A 260 -2.11 -3.95 10.31
N ALA A 261 -0.85 -4.23 9.99
CA ALA A 261 -0.18 -5.44 10.40
C ALA A 261 1.03 -5.08 11.27
N ILE A 262 1.09 -5.67 12.45
CA ILE A 262 2.19 -5.50 13.39
C ILE A 262 3.01 -6.77 13.37
N GLN A 263 4.25 -6.65 12.95
CA GLN A 263 5.25 -7.72 13.09
C GLN A 263 6.15 -7.41 14.29
N GLY A 264 6.75 -8.45 14.84
CA GLY A 264 7.47 -8.34 16.11
C GLY A 264 8.50 -9.41 16.35
N LEU A 265 9.07 -9.34 17.55
CA LEU A 265 10.05 -10.28 18.08
C LEU A 265 9.38 -11.20 19.10
N SER A 266 9.44 -12.50 18.86
CA SER A 266 9.05 -13.48 19.86
C SER A 266 9.93 -13.36 21.12
N PRO A 267 9.45 -13.76 22.32
CA PRO A 267 10.24 -13.68 23.54
C PRO A 267 11.63 -14.32 23.45
N ASP A 268 11.74 -15.44 22.73
CA ASP A 268 12.98 -16.19 22.57
C ASP A 268 13.99 -15.46 21.67
N LEU A 269 13.53 -14.88 20.55
CA LEU A 269 14.43 -14.13 19.67
C LEU A 269 14.81 -12.79 20.30
N ALA A 270 13.86 -12.10 20.92
CA ALA A 270 14.07 -10.87 21.68
C ALA A 270 15.19 -11.03 22.73
N ALA A 271 15.16 -12.12 23.50
CA ALA A 271 16.19 -12.44 24.47
C ALA A 271 17.57 -12.70 23.84
N GLN A 272 17.63 -13.30 22.65
CA GLN A 272 18.87 -13.57 21.93
C GLN A 272 19.52 -12.30 21.38
N VAL A 273 18.72 -11.36 20.86
CA VAL A 273 19.22 -10.12 20.23
C VAL A 273 19.30 -8.94 21.20
N GLY A 274 18.81 -9.10 22.43
CA GLY A 274 18.85 -8.05 23.45
C GLY A 274 17.86 -6.91 23.21
N LEU A 275 16.71 -7.21 22.60
CA LEU A 275 15.63 -6.26 22.33
C LEU A 275 14.35 -6.65 23.09
N PRO A 276 13.38 -5.74 23.26
CA PRO A 276 12.07 -6.08 23.79
C PRO A 276 11.30 -7.04 22.86
N ALA A 277 10.49 -7.92 23.46
CA ALA A 277 9.56 -8.76 22.71
C ALA A 277 8.29 -7.99 22.31
N GLY A 278 7.58 -8.47 21.29
CA GLY A 278 6.37 -7.88 20.74
C GLY A 278 6.64 -7.01 19.51
N GLY A 279 5.68 -6.13 19.18
CA GLY A 279 5.71 -5.31 17.97
C GLY A 279 6.99 -4.49 17.86
N SER A 280 7.61 -4.48 16.67
CA SER A 280 8.88 -3.82 16.43
C SER A 280 9.01 -3.33 14.99
N PHE A 281 9.82 -2.28 14.79
CA PHE A 281 10.20 -1.75 13.48
C PHE A 281 11.56 -2.30 12.99
N HIS A 282 12.00 -3.42 13.53
CA HIS A 282 13.18 -4.14 13.04
C HIS A 282 12.78 -5.17 11.97
N PHE A 283 12.39 -4.68 10.79
CA PHE A 283 11.87 -5.46 9.65
C PHE A 283 12.58 -6.79 9.40
N ILE A 284 13.92 -6.81 9.47
CA ILE A 284 14.75 -7.99 9.21
C ILE A 284 14.80 -8.96 10.42
N LEU A 285 14.58 -8.47 11.64
CA LEU A 285 14.64 -9.27 12.86
C LEU A 285 13.27 -9.82 13.26
N ASN A 286 12.17 -9.20 12.84
CA ASN A 286 10.83 -9.66 13.16
C ASN A 286 10.62 -11.12 12.74
N ASN A 287 10.17 -11.96 13.68
CA ASN A 287 9.94 -13.40 13.51
C ASN A 287 8.53 -13.84 13.93
N GLU A 288 7.65 -12.89 14.25
CA GLU A 288 6.24 -13.14 14.50
C GLU A 288 5.36 -12.06 13.86
N ILE A 289 4.15 -12.45 13.47
CA ILE A 289 3.07 -11.51 13.13
C ILE A 289 2.25 -11.37 14.41
N VAL A 290 2.39 -10.24 15.12
CA VAL A 290 1.70 -9.95 16.38
C VAL A 290 0.21 -9.75 16.16
N SER A 291 -0.15 -8.99 15.12
CA SER A 291 -1.53 -8.78 14.68
C SER A 291 -1.57 -8.43 13.19
N ASP A 292 -2.67 -8.77 12.54
CA ASP A 292 -3.00 -8.31 11.19
C ASP A 292 -4.52 -8.32 11.04
N ASN A 293 -5.12 -7.14 10.99
CA ASN A 293 -6.56 -6.97 10.87
C ASN A 293 -6.98 -6.31 9.54
N ARG A 294 -6.05 -6.21 8.58
CA ARG A 294 -6.26 -5.56 7.27
C ARG A 294 -7.32 -6.30 6.46
N ILE A 295 -8.14 -5.56 5.72
CA ILE A 295 -9.31 -6.10 5.03
C ILE A 295 -8.86 -6.95 3.83
N PRO A 296 -9.24 -8.23 3.72
CA PRO A 296 -8.79 -9.10 2.63
C PRO A 296 -9.47 -8.78 1.29
N PRO A 297 -8.98 -9.31 0.15
CA PRO A 297 -9.58 -9.08 -1.16
C PRO A 297 -10.80 -9.99 -1.43
N ARG A 298 -11.53 -9.69 -2.51
CA ARG A 298 -12.60 -10.56 -3.05
C ARG A 298 -12.05 -11.98 -3.30
N GLY A 299 -12.83 -13.00 -2.97
CA GLY A 299 -12.41 -14.40 -3.09
C GLY A 299 -11.62 -14.95 -1.91
N TYR A 300 -11.43 -14.16 -0.85
CA TYR A 300 -10.73 -14.59 0.38
C TYR A 300 -11.25 -15.92 0.94
N SER A 301 -10.32 -16.79 1.33
CA SER A 301 -10.59 -17.94 2.19
C SER A 301 -9.51 -18.06 3.24
N PHE A 302 -9.90 -18.26 4.50
CA PHE A 302 -8.94 -18.36 5.60
C PHE A 302 -7.93 -19.48 5.38
N ALA A 303 -8.39 -20.67 4.95
CA ALA A 303 -7.51 -21.83 4.81
C ALA A 303 -6.40 -21.58 3.77
N ALA A 304 -6.74 -20.97 2.64
CA ALA A 304 -5.79 -20.63 1.59
C ALA A 304 -4.81 -19.53 2.04
N PHE A 305 -5.32 -18.45 2.64
CA PHE A 305 -4.49 -17.35 3.12
C PHE A 305 -3.56 -17.80 4.25
N ASN A 306 -4.04 -18.64 5.18
CA ASN A 306 -3.22 -19.21 6.24
C ASN A 306 -2.10 -20.08 5.67
N GLY A 307 -2.40 -20.92 4.67
CA GLY A 307 -1.41 -21.76 3.99
C GLY A 307 -0.32 -20.96 3.25
N ALA A 308 -0.62 -19.71 2.85
CA ALA A 308 0.35 -18.81 2.21
C ALA A 308 1.07 -17.87 3.20
N GLY A 309 0.77 -17.95 4.50
CA GLY A 309 1.31 -17.00 5.50
C GLY A 309 0.69 -15.60 5.40
N ALA A 310 -0.50 -15.48 4.82
CA ALA A 310 -1.23 -14.25 4.59
C ALA A 310 -2.53 -14.15 5.42
N ALA A 311 -2.78 -15.03 6.38
CA ALA A 311 -3.98 -14.96 7.23
C ALA A 311 -4.08 -13.63 8.01
N PRO A 312 -5.28 -13.25 8.49
CA PRO A 312 -5.42 -12.34 9.61
C PRO A 312 -4.79 -12.92 10.87
N TYR A 313 -4.29 -12.07 11.76
CA TYR A 313 -3.66 -12.47 13.03
C TYR A 313 -4.21 -11.67 14.20
N SER A 314 -4.37 -12.36 15.34
CA SER A 314 -4.74 -11.79 16.63
C SER A 314 -3.93 -12.46 17.73
N ASN A 315 -3.26 -11.68 18.58
CA ASN A 315 -2.42 -12.20 19.68
C ASN A 315 -1.37 -13.22 19.22
N SER A 316 -0.64 -12.88 18.16
CA SER A 316 0.41 -13.72 17.56
C SER A 316 -0.05 -15.07 16.99
N LEU A 317 -1.35 -15.23 16.72
CA LEU A 317 -1.93 -16.44 16.14
C LEU A 317 -2.81 -16.12 14.93
N PRO A 318 -2.85 -16.99 13.90
CA PRO A 318 -3.83 -16.88 12.83
C PRO A 318 -5.26 -16.85 13.38
N ASP A 319 -6.05 -15.87 12.94
CA ASP A 319 -7.40 -15.64 13.45
C ASP A 319 -8.47 -15.93 12.37
N PRO A 320 -9.07 -17.14 12.38
CA PRO A 320 -10.14 -17.49 11.46
C PRO A 320 -11.47 -16.77 11.73
N SER A 321 -11.60 -16.10 12.89
CA SER A 321 -12.83 -15.41 13.28
C SER A 321 -12.89 -13.97 12.80
N ARG A 322 -11.75 -13.38 12.38
CA ARG A 322 -11.68 -11.97 11.99
C ARG A 322 -12.50 -11.65 10.74
N TYR A 323 -12.48 -12.54 9.74
CA TYR A 323 -13.20 -12.42 8.48
C TYR A 323 -13.75 -13.78 8.05
N ALA A 324 -15.01 -13.82 7.62
CA ALA A 324 -15.58 -15.02 7.00
C ALA A 324 -15.04 -15.24 5.58
N ASP A 325 -15.07 -16.48 5.08
CA ASP A 325 -14.73 -16.76 3.68
C ASP A 325 -15.65 -15.95 2.73
N GLY A 326 -15.04 -15.33 1.72
CA GLY A 326 -15.68 -14.41 0.78
C GLY A 326 -15.92 -12.99 1.31
N GLN A 327 -15.57 -12.70 2.57
CA GLN A 327 -15.64 -11.35 3.12
C GLN A 327 -14.47 -10.51 2.58
N TYR A 328 -14.77 -9.35 1.99
CA TYR A 328 -13.80 -8.36 1.50
C TYR A 328 -14.15 -6.95 1.96
N TRP A 329 -14.83 -6.88 3.10
CA TRP A 329 -15.26 -5.65 3.76
C TRP A 329 -15.14 -5.82 5.28
N ASP A 330 -15.13 -4.72 6.00
CA ASP A 330 -15.29 -4.70 7.46
C ASP A 330 -16.42 -3.77 7.86
N THR A 331 -17.14 -4.11 8.92
CA THR A 331 -18.24 -3.31 9.44
C THR A 331 -18.03 -3.01 10.91
N VAL A 332 -17.96 -1.72 11.23
CA VAL A 332 -17.68 -1.18 12.56
C VAL A 332 -18.92 -0.46 13.08
N SER A 333 -19.18 -0.58 14.38
CA SER A 333 -20.32 0.04 15.03
C SER A 333 -19.85 1.04 16.09
N TYR A 334 -20.39 2.26 16.04
CA TYR A 334 -20.13 3.33 17.00
C TYR A 334 -21.41 3.71 17.72
N THR A 335 -21.34 3.79 19.06
CA THR A 335 -22.45 4.27 19.88
C THR A 335 -22.20 5.72 20.27
N LEU A 336 -22.96 6.63 19.67
CA LEU A 336 -22.88 8.07 19.91
C LEU A 336 -23.56 8.43 21.25
N PRO A 337 -23.11 9.49 21.94
CA PRO A 337 -23.66 9.87 23.25
C PRO A 337 -25.06 10.49 23.19
N ALA A 338 -25.42 11.05 22.04
CA ALA A 338 -26.74 11.61 21.74
C ALA A 338 -27.00 11.50 20.23
N GLU A 339 -28.25 11.69 19.80
CA GLU A 339 -28.59 11.70 18.37
C GLU A 339 -27.95 12.92 17.69
N PRO A 340 -27.11 12.72 16.66
CA PRO A 340 -26.44 13.81 15.97
C PRO A 340 -27.32 14.40 14.86
N GLU A 341 -27.10 15.68 14.56
CA GLU A 341 -27.61 16.33 13.34
C GLU A 341 -26.68 16.08 12.15
N ILE A 342 -25.36 16.04 12.40
CA ILE A 342 -24.33 15.82 11.38
C ILE A 342 -23.41 14.70 11.85
N VAL A 343 -23.08 13.77 10.94
CA VAL A 343 -22.02 12.79 11.14
C VAL A 343 -21.09 12.86 9.95
N VAL A 344 -19.78 12.95 10.23
CA VAL A 344 -18.72 12.90 9.22
C VAL A 344 -17.85 11.69 9.51
N VAL A 345 -17.66 10.83 8.51
CA VAL A 345 -16.80 9.66 8.60
C VAL A 345 -15.78 9.71 7.47
N ARG A 346 -14.50 9.57 7.81
CA ARG A 346 -13.39 9.52 6.86
C ARG A 346 -12.63 8.22 7.04
N LEU A 347 -12.34 7.56 5.92
CA LEU A 347 -11.29 6.54 5.85
C LEU A 347 -9.98 7.23 5.46
N LEU A 348 -8.99 7.14 6.35
CA LEU A 348 -7.70 7.81 6.20
C LEU A 348 -6.59 6.78 6.01
N HIS A 349 -5.59 7.08 5.18
CA HIS A 349 -4.36 6.29 5.04
C HIS A 349 -3.14 7.16 5.29
N GLN A 350 -2.17 6.64 6.06
CA GLN A 350 -0.91 7.30 6.35
C GLN A 350 0.28 6.49 5.81
N VAL A 351 1.16 7.16 5.06
CA VAL A 351 2.36 6.55 4.43
C VAL A 351 3.42 6.21 5.47
N ILE A 352 3.65 7.11 6.43
CA ILE A 352 4.61 6.92 7.51
C ILE A 352 4.06 7.55 8.79
N SER A 353 4.00 6.75 9.86
CA SER A 353 3.58 7.21 11.17
C SER A 353 4.71 7.94 11.91
N LYS A 354 4.34 8.72 12.93
CA LYS A 354 5.29 9.42 13.81
C LYS A 354 6.24 8.44 14.49
N GLU A 355 5.70 7.33 15.00
CA GLU A 355 6.43 6.31 15.73
C GLU A 355 7.52 5.69 14.84
N TYR A 356 7.21 5.45 13.56
CA TYR A 356 8.18 4.88 12.63
C TYR A 356 9.27 5.89 12.22
N VAL A 357 8.92 7.15 11.94
CA VAL A 357 9.96 8.14 11.60
C VAL A 357 10.87 8.46 12.80
N GLU A 358 10.33 8.48 14.02
CA GLU A 358 11.13 8.64 15.24
C GLU A 358 12.03 7.43 15.48
N PHE A 359 11.53 6.21 15.26
CA PHE A 359 12.36 5.01 15.29
C PHE A 359 13.51 5.07 14.28
N LEU A 360 13.25 5.50 13.05
CA LEU A 360 14.29 5.63 12.02
C LEU A 360 15.32 6.70 12.38
N ARG A 361 14.88 7.85 12.93
CA ARG A 361 15.76 8.89 13.47
C ARG A 361 16.69 8.32 14.54
N ASP A 362 16.11 7.59 15.47
CA ASP A 362 16.83 7.08 16.64
C ASP A 362 17.70 5.87 16.27
N SER A 363 17.38 5.10 15.22
CA SER A 363 18.07 3.84 14.86
C SER A 363 19.03 3.91 13.65
N SER A 364 19.13 5.03 12.94
CA SER A 364 20.05 5.20 11.79
C SER A 364 21.52 5.31 12.25
N PRO A 365 22.52 4.79 11.50
CA PRO A 365 23.79 4.25 12.05
C PRO A 365 24.78 5.23 12.69
N PHE A 366 24.38 6.48 12.92
CA PHE A 366 25.18 7.46 13.66
C PHE A 366 24.28 8.14 14.70
N PHE A 367 24.00 7.43 15.78
CA PHE A 367 23.29 7.96 16.96
C PHE A 367 23.87 9.32 17.36
N GLY A 368 23.05 10.37 17.31
CA GLY A 368 23.43 11.73 17.68
C GLY A 368 24.18 12.54 16.61
N ASP A 369 24.33 12.05 15.37
CA ASP A 369 24.77 12.87 14.24
C ASP A 369 23.56 13.61 13.63
N PRO A 370 23.50 14.95 13.72
CA PRO A 370 22.43 15.73 13.09
C PRO A 370 22.44 15.63 11.56
N ASN A 371 23.48 15.06 10.95
CA ASN A 371 23.57 14.80 9.51
C ASN A 371 23.22 13.34 9.14
N SER A 372 22.74 12.53 10.08
CA SER A 372 22.29 11.16 9.79
C SER A 372 21.07 11.17 8.87
N ASN A 373 20.92 10.13 8.04
CA ASN A 373 19.74 9.99 7.17
C ASN A 373 18.42 9.95 7.96
N GLY A 374 18.44 9.39 9.18
CA GLY A 374 17.30 9.37 10.08
C GLY A 374 16.89 10.78 10.53
N GLN A 375 17.85 11.61 10.94
CA GLN A 375 17.55 13.01 11.30
C GLN A 375 17.06 13.81 10.09
N ILE A 376 17.71 13.66 8.93
CA ILE A 376 17.27 14.33 7.69
C ILE A 376 15.83 13.94 7.34
N LEU A 377 15.47 12.65 7.45
CA LEU A 377 14.10 12.20 7.21
C LEU A 377 13.11 12.80 8.22
N TYR A 378 13.48 12.87 9.50
CA TYR A 378 12.66 13.48 10.54
C TYR A 378 12.40 14.97 10.27
N ASP A 379 13.43 15.73 9.90
CA ASP A 379 13.30 17.15 9.59
C ASP A 379 12.44 17.38 8.34
N LEU A 380 12.57 16.51 7.32
CA LEU A 380 11.71 16.52 6.13
C LEU A 380 10.26 16.17 6.48
N TRP A 381 10.04 15.19 7.35
CA TRP A 381 8.73 14.87 7.90
C TRP A 381 8.12 16.06 8.63
N GLU A 382 8.87 16.71 9.52
CA GLU A 382 8.41 17.86 10.27
C GLU A 382 8.01 19.04 9.39
N SER A 383 8.83 19.32 8.35
CA SER A 383 8.63 20.44 7.43
C SER A 383 7.64 20.19 6.30
N ASN A 384 7.14 18.95 6.15
CA ASN A 384 6.19 18.55 5.10
C ASN A 384 4.95 17.88 5.71
N ASP A 385 4.31 18.61 6.63
CA ASP A 385 3.03 18.28 7.25
C ASP A 385 2.96 16.89 7.90
N ARG A 386 4.12 16.37 8.33
CA ARG A 386 4.23 15.14 9.11
C ARG A 386 3.57 13.94 8.43
N SER A 387 3.72 13.82 7.11
CA SER A 387 3.02 12.82 6.30
C SER A 387 1.52 12.82 6.59
N GLN A 388 0.89 13.99 6.43
CA GLN A 388 -0.54 14.18 6.65
C GLN A 388 -1.35 13.04 5.98
N PRO A 389 -2.28 12.41 6.70
CA PRO A 389 -3.04 11.28 6.18
C PRO A 389 -3.91 11.68 5.00
N THR A 390 -4.00 10.80 4.02
CA THR A 390 -4.82 10.97 2.84
C THR A 390 -6.24 10.50 3.13
N ILE A 391 -7.22 11.35 2.83
CA ILE A 391 -8.63 10.94 2.82
C ILE A 391 -8.84 10.05 1.59
N MET A 392 -9.04 8.75 1.85
CA MET A 392 -9.42 7.79 0.82
C MET A 392 -10.88 8.00 0.43
N VAL A 393 -11.77 8.06 1.43
CA VAL A 393 -13.21 8.28 1.22
C VAL A 393 -13.77 9.07 2.40
N GLU A 394 -14.68 10.01 2.12
CA GLU A 394 -15.48 10.72 3.13
C GLU A 394 -16.97 10.50 2.86
N LYS A 395 -17.74 10.27 3.93
CA LYS A 395 -19.21 10.25 3.91
C LYS A 395 -19.77 11.14 4.99
N VAL A 396 -20.89 11.80 4.67
CA VAL A 396 -21.56 12.73 5.57
C VAL A 396 -23.05 12.44 5.61
N ILE A 397 -23.61 12.31 6.82
CA ILE A 397 -25.05 12.41 7.09
C ILE A 397 -25.33 13.85 7.52
N GLY A 398 -26.42 14.44 7.03
CA GLY A 398 -26.74 15.86 7.27
C GLY A 398 -26.04 16.83 6.31
N LEU A 399 -25.68 16.40 5.10
CA LEU A 399 -24.86 17.16 4.15
C LEU A 399 -25.42 18.57 3.81
N ALA A 400 -26.76 18.72 3.73
CA ALA A 400 -27.39 20.03 3.50
C ALA A 400 -27.12 21.03 4.64
N THR A 401 -26.99 20.52 5.86
CA THR A 401 -26.57 21.27 7.04
C THR A 401 -25.06 21.49 7.02
N TYR A 402 -24.27 20.54 6.52
CA TYR A 402 -22.79 20.59 6.48
C TYR A 402 -22.17 21.61 5.49
N LEU A 403 -22.68 21.71 4.25
CA LEU A 403 -22.07 22.52 3.18
C LEU A 403 -21.87 24.03 3.48
N PRO A 404 -22.76 24.72 4.22
CA PRO A 404 -22.53 26.09 4.68
C PRO A 404 -21.27 26.29 5.54
N PHE A 405 -20.65 25.21 6.04
CA PHE A 405 -19.51 25.28 6.98
C PHE A 405 -18.13 25.16 6.33
N ILE A 406 -18.00 24.60 5.12
CA ILE A 406 -16.71 24.56 4.39
C ILE A 406 -16.41 25.88 3.66
N GLN A 407 -17.42 26.73 3.43
CA GLN A 407 -17.25 28.04 2.78
C GLN A 407 -16.82 29.19 3.72
N LYS A 408 -16.22 28.92 4.88
CA LYS A 408 -15.69 29.96 5.77
C LYS A 408 -14.24 29.79 6.11
#